data_AF-A0A242NZL1-F1
#
_entry.id   AF-A0A242NZL1-F1
#
_cell.length_a   1.000
_cell.length_b   1.000
_cell.length_c   1.000
_cell.angle_alpha   90.00
_cell.angle_beta   90.00
_cell.angle_gamma   90.00
#
_symmetry.space_group_name_H-M   'P 1'
#
loop_
_entity.id
_entity.type
_entity.pdbx_description
1 polymer ?
#
loop_
_entity_poly.entity_id
_entity_poly.type
_entity_poly.pdbx_seq_one_letter_code
_entity_poly.pdbx_strand_id
1 'polypeptide(L)'
;MLRYPYLGSISNLVNTKIFRNKKFFLSFDQTILKIFKKICLFSLFFSTIFRPVYALSVYTIENVKGSAPYLTLDDGVSKITSTEELLAIKLPNGTVITPQNDVSSISNPIELPDKKNTYASVQTIVPLPISGNNQFPVINMTDLLAAPYNYFADDDGDGFDTNDLITATATGEIKIKWEARNPAVADINAK
;
A
#
# COMPACT_ATOMS: atom_id res chain seq x y z
N MET A 1 -46.35 -100.48 42.72
CA MET A 1 -47.71 -100.03 43.10
C MET A 1 -47.56 -98.73 43.88
N LEU A 2 -48.05 -97.62 43.32
CA LEU A 2 -48.57 -96.38 43.94
C LEU A 2 -47.94 -95.87 45.26
N ARG A 3 -47.26 -94.72 45.25
CA ARG A 3 -47.77 -93.37 45.66
C ARG A 3 -47.39 -93.11 47.15
N TYR A 4 -46.64 -92.08 47.57
CA TYR A 4 -47.01 -90.66 47.73
C TYR A 4 -45.84 -89.85 48.35
N PRO A 5 -45.93 -88.50 48.40
CA PRO A 5 -44.82 -87.57 48.63
C PRO A 5 -44.82 -86.81 49.99
N TYR A 6 -43.70 -86.10 50.23
CA TYR A 6 -43.49 -84.84 50.97
C TYR A 6 -43.83 -84.66 52.48
N LEU A 7 -42.81 -84.10 53.18
CA LEU A 7 -42.79 -83.01 54.18
C LEU A 7 -42.43 -83.30 55.65
N GLY A 8 -41.41 -82.57 56.12
CA GLY A 8 -41.02 -82.30 57.51
C GLY A 8 -39.56 -81.78 57.55
N SER A 9 -39.31 -80.47 57.45
CA SER A 9 -38.99 -79.52 58.56
C SER A 9 -37.79 -80.00 59.41
N ILE A 10 -36.72 -79.23 59.70
CA ILE A 10 -36.67 -77.92 60.37
C ILE A 10 -35.28 -77.30 60.11
N SER A 11 -35.20 -76.01 59.76
CA SER A 11 -34.37 -75.02 60.47
C SER A 11 -34.44 -73.64 59.82
N ASN A 12 -35.24 -72.78 60.45
CA ASN A 12 -35.19 -71.34 60.24
C ASN A 12 -33.88 -70.80 60.82
N LEU A 13 -33.08 -70.13 60.00
CA LEU A 13 -32.36 -68.89 60.36
C LEU A 13 -31.68 -68.31 59.11
N VAL A 14 -32.48 -67.87 58.14
CA VAL A 14 -32.00 -66.95 57.09
C VAL A 14 -31.86 -65.58 57.74
N ASN A 15 -30.67 -65.33 58.28
CA ASN A 15 -30.24 -64.00 58.71
C ASN A 15 -29.40 -63.39 57.58
N THR A 16 -29.96 -63.21 56.39
CA THR A 16 -29.32 -62.38 55.38
C THR A 16 -29.66 -60.93 55.67
N LYS A 17 -28.87 -60.34 56.57
CA LYS A 17 -28.66 -58.89 56.60
C LYS A 17 -28.38 -58.44 55.17
N ILE A 18 -29.36 -57.76 54.58
CA ILE A 18 -29.20 -56.93 53.40
C ILE A 18 -28.18 -55.84 53.78
N PHE A 19 -26.90 -56.14 53.60
CA PHE A 19 -25.86 -55.13 53.68
C PHE A 19 -25.91 -54.30 52.42
N ARG A 20 -26.67 -53.21 52.53
CA ARG A 20 -26.41 -51.92 51.86
C ARG A 20 -24.90 -51.73 51.70
N ASN A 21 -24.38 -51.74 50.48
CA ASN A 21 -23.05 -51.21 50.19
C ASN A 21 -23.10 -50.23 49.03
N LYS A 22 -23.18 -48.95 49.40
CA LYS A 22 -22.94 -47.78 48.56
C LYS A 22 -21.46 -47.75 48.15
N LYS A 23 -21.01 -48.54 47.16
CA LYS A 23 -19.73 -48.31 46.47
C LYS A 23 -19.76 -48.82 45.03
N PHE A 24 -20.63 -48.26 44.21
CA PHE A 24 -20.36 -48.22 42.76
C PHE A 24 -19.42 -47.04 42.51
N PHE A 25 -18.19 -47.14 43.00
CA PHE A 25 -17.14 -46.17 42.70
C PHE A 25 -16.55 -46.55 41.35
N LEU A 26 -16.81 -45.72 40.34
CA LEU A 26 -16.05 -45.67 39.10
C LEU A 26 -14.60 -45.34 39.46
N SER A 27 -13.79 -46.35 39.76
CA SER A 27 -12.34 -46.21 39.84
C SER A 27 -11.83 -46.09 38.41
N PHE A 28 -11.90 -44.88 37.85
CA PHE A 28 -11.26 -44.59 36.57
C PHE A 28 -9.75 -44.73 36.76
N ASP A 29 -9.18 -45.77 36.16
CA ASP A 29 -7.78 -46.10 36.28
C ASP A 29 -6.92 -44.91 35.78
N GLN A 30 -6.07 -44.37 36.67
CA GLN A 30 -5.18 -43.25 36.34
C GLN A 30 -4.25 -43.57 35.15
N THR A 31 -4.00 -44.86 34.91
CA THR A 31 -3.21 -45.34 33.78
C THR A 31 -3.94 -45.11 32.45
N ILE A 32 -5.25 -45.35 32.42
CA ILE A 32 -6.11 -45.09 31.26
C ILE A 32 -6.16 -43.58 30.97
N LEU A 33 -6.34 -42.74 32.00
CA LEU A 33 -6.36 -41.28 31.84
C LEU A 33 -5.05 -40.72 31.26
N LYS A 34 -3.90 -41.27 31.68
CA LYS A 34 -2.57 -40.90 31.15
C LYS A 34 -2.42 -41.28 29.67
N ILE A 35 -2.96 -42.43 29.25
CA ILE A 35 -2.92 -42.88 27.86
C ILE A 35 -3.80 -41.97 26.99
N PHE A 36 -5.02 -41.65 27.42
CA PHE A 36 -5.90 -40.72 26.71
C PHE A 36 -5.27 -39.33 26.53
N LYS A 37 -4.62 -38.80 27.58
CA LYS A 37 -3.94 -37.50 27.48
C LYS A 37 -2.79 -37.51 26.48
N LYS A 38 -2.02 -38.60 26.40
CA LYS A 38 -0.95 -38.77 25.40
C LYS A 38 -1.49 -38.89 23.98
N ILE A 39 -2.60 -39.61 23.78
CA ILE A 39 -3.26 -39.74 22.48
C ILE A 39 -3.78 -38.38 22.00
N CYS A 40 -4.43 -37.59 22.89
CA CYS A 40 -4.86 -36.23 22.54
C CYS A 40 -3.69 -35.32 22.19
N LEU A 41 -2.58 -35.36 22.95
CA LEU A 41 -1.37 -34.60 22.64
C LEU A 41 -0.75 -35.01 21.30
N PHE A 42 -0.71 -36.31 21.00
CA PHE A 42 -0.20 -36.84 19.74
C PHE A 42 -1.09 -36.44 18.56
N SER A 43 -2.42 -36.49 18.72
CA SER A 43 -3.37 -36.02 17.70
C SER A 43 -3.23 -34.54 17.42
N LEU A 44 -2.98 -33.73 18.46
CA LEU A 44 -2.76 -32.29 18.30
C LEU A 44 -1.45 -32.02 17.53
N PHE A 45 -0.40 -32.77 17.86
CA PHE A 45 0.88 -32.69 17.16
C PHE A 45 0.80 -33.16 15.70
N PHE A 46 -0.03 -34.16 15.41
CA PHE A 46 -0.25 -34.64 14.03
C PHE A 46 -1.03 -33.59 13.21
N SER A 47 -1.98 -32.89 13.81
CA SER A 47 -2.80 -31.88 13.12
C SER A 47 -2.01 -30.63 12.66
N THR A 48 -0.89 -30.30 13.32
CA THR A 48 -0.05 -29.17 12.92
C THR A 48 0.91 -29.49 11.78
N ILE A 49 1.19 -30.78 11.54
CA ILE A 49 2.09 -31.24 10.47
C ILE A 49 1.34 -31.34 9.12
N PHE A 50 0.04 -31.61 9.13
CA PHE A 50 -0.80 -31.73 7.92
C PHE A 50 -1.51 -30.43 7.53
N ARG A 51 -0.77 -29.32 7.40
CA ARG A 51 -1.29 -28.12 6.73
C ARG A 51 -0.78 -28.10 5.29
N PRO A 52 -1.64 -28.32 4.27
CA PRO A 52 -1.23 -28.05 2.89
C PRO A 52 -0.93 -26.56 2.77
N VAL A 53 0.34 -26.22 2.52
CA VAL A 53 0.73 -24.88 2.08
C VAL A 53 0.34 -24.78 0.60
N TYR A 54 -0.79 -24.14 0.33
CA TYR A 54 -1.14 -23.77 -1.03
C TYR A 54 -0.36 -22.51 -1.39
N ALA A 55 0.82 -22.69 -1.99
CA ALA A 55 1.51 -21.60 -2.66
C ALA A 55 0.78 -21.35 -3.99
N LEU A 56 0.22 -20.15 -4.16
CA LEU A 56 -0.32 -19.71 -5.44
C LEU A 56 0.87 -19.39 -6.36
N SER A 57 1.18 -20.27 -7.30
CA SER A 57 2.11 -19.94 -8.39
C SER A 57 1.31 -19.37 -9.55
N VAL A 58 1.61 -18.13 -9.92
CA VAL A 58 1.10 -17.52 -11.16
C VAL A 58 2.21 -17.56 -12.18
N TYR A 59 1.91 -18.07 -13.38
CA TYR A 59 2.82 -18.06 -14.52
C TYR A 59 2.21 -17.13 -15.56
N THR A 60 2.86 -16.01 -15.84
CA THR A 60 2.47 -15.12 -16.91
C THR A 60 3.15 -15.56 -18.20
N ILE A 61 2.41 -15.60 -19.31
CA ILE A 61 2.97 -15.90 -20.64
C ILE A 61 3.80 -14.71 -21.14
N GLU A 62 3.43 -13.51 -20.71
CA GLU A 62 4.11 -12.25 -20.98
C GLU A 62 5.00 -11.85 -19.79
N ASN A 63 5.99 -10.99 -20.03
CA ASN A 63 6.68 -10.28 -18.96
C ASN A 63 5.67 -9.43 -18.16
N VAL A 64 5.93 -9.24 -16.86
CA VAL A 64 5.21 -8.26 -16.06
C VAL A 64 5.38 -6.89 -16.73
N LYS A 65 4.28 -6.31 -17.19
CA LYS A 65 4.29 -4.98 -17.82
C LYS A 65 4.15 -3.97 -16.70
N GLY A 66 5.29 -3.42 -16.28
CA GLY A 66 5.35 -2.28 -15.38
C GLY A 66 5.84 -1.03 -16.11
N SER A 67 5.32 0.13 -15.75
CA SER A 67 5.85 1.42 -16.16
C SER A 67 6.70 2.05 -15.06
N ALA A 68 7.59 2.96 -15.44
CA ALA A 68 8.24 3.80 -14.45
C ALA A 68 7.35 5.04 -14.20
N PRO A 69 7.27 5.53 -12.95
CA PRO A 69 6.60 6.78 -12.67
C PRO A 69 7.31 7.95 -13.33
N TYR A 70 6.58 9.02 -13.59
CA TYR A 70 7.08 10.22 -14.27
C TYR A 70 6.43 11.49 -13.74
N LEU A 71 7.04 12.63 -14.07
CA LEU A 71 6.45 13.93 -13.83
C LEU A 71 5.67 14.40 -15.06
N THR A 72 4.60 15.16 -14.83
CA THR A 72 3.75 15.76 -15.86
C THR A 72 3.27 17.14 -15.41
N LEU A 73 3.06 18.06 -16.35
CA LEU A 73 2.51 19.40 -16.09
C LEU A 73 1.09 19.55 -16.63
N ASP A 74 0.58 18.54 -17.32
CA ASP A 74 -0.69 18.56 -18.05
C ASP A 74 -1.52 17.29 -17.80
N ASP A 75 -1.61 16.91 -16.51
CA ASP A 75 -2.46 15.81 -16.02
C ASP A 75 -2.21 14.47 -16.74
N GLY A 76 -0.95 14.18 -17.08
CA GLY A 76 -0.53 12.91 -17.68
C GLY A 76 -0.60 12.86 -19.21
N VAL A 77 -0.97 13.97 -19.88
CA VAL A 77 -0.98 14.04 -21.35
C VAL A 77 0.43 13.93 -21.91
N SER A 78 1.41 14.58 -21.27
CA SER A 78 2.82 14.51 -21.62
C SER A 78 3.68 14.06 -20.45
N LYS A 79 4.71 13.26 -20.77
CA LYS A 79 5.66 12.72 -19.80
C LYS A 79 6.95 13.51 -19.86
N ILE A 80 7.46 13.93 -18.70
CA ILE A 80 8.79 14.50 -18.59
C ILE A 80 9.79 13.34 -18.46
N THR A 81 10.60 13.15 -19.49
CA THR A 81 11.56 12.04 -19.61
C THR A 81 13.02 12.49 -19.62
N SER A 82 13.28 13.79 -19.70
CA SER A 82 14.62 14.37 -19.72
C SER A 82 14.71 15.67 -18.92
N THR A 83 15.93 16.06 -18.55
CA THR A 83 16.20 17.34 -17.88
C THR A 83 15.83 18.54 -18.76
N GLU A 84 15.96 18.42 -20.09
CA GLU A 84 15.56 19.45 -21.04
C GLU A 84 14.04 19.71 -21.01
N GLU A 85 13.25 18.63 -20.94
CA GLU A 85 11.80 18.72 -20.79
C GLU A 85 11.40 19.22 -19.39
N LEU A 86 12.13 18.81 -18.35
CA LEU A 86 11.89 19.24 -16.98
C LEU A 86 12.06 20.77 -16.84
N LEU A 87 13.11 21.32 -17.44
CA LEU A 87 13.43 22.75 -17.36
C LEU A 87 12.80 23.57 -18.49
N ALA A 88 11.95 22.94 -19.31
CA ALA A 88 11.25 23.63 -20.38
C ALA A 88 10.21 24.60 -19.81
N ILE A 89 9.93 25.63 -20.60
CA ILE A 89 8.79 26.50 -20.41
C ILE A 89 7.83 26.34 -21.58
N LYS A 90 6.53 26.35 -21.31
CA LYS A 90 5.48 26.34 -22.33
C LYS A 90 4.73 27.66 -22.27
N LEU A 91 4.77 28.37 -23.38
CA LEU A 91 4.07 29.63 -23.58
C LEU A 91 2.56 29.39 -23.78
N PRO A 92 1.71 30.41 -23.60
CA PRO A 92 0.25 30.27 -23.70
C PRO A 92 -0.26 29.82 -25.07
N ASN A 93 0.51 30.05 -26.13
CA ASN A 93 0.22 29.57 -27.49
C ASN A 93 0.65 28.12 -27.74
N GLY A 94 1.19 27.44 -26.72
CA GLY A 94 1.71 26.07 -26.81
C GLY A 94 3.16 25.96 -27.26
N THR A 95 3.86 27.06 -27.56
CA THR A 95 5.28 27.03 -27.90
C THR A 95 6.10 26.56 -26.69
N VAL A 96 6.90 25.51 -26.87
CA VAL A 96 7.80 24.96 -25.86
C VAL A 96 9.22 25.43 -26.12
N ILE A 97 9.85 26.01 -25.10
CA ILE A 97 11.25 26.47 -25.12
C ILE A 97 12.00 25.65 -24.07
N THR A 98 13.06 24.98 -24.50
CA THR A 98 13.96 24.18 -23.66
C THR A 98 15.28 24.91 -23.47
N PRO A 99 16.06 24.60 -22.42
CA PRO A 99 17.40 25.16 -22.25
C PRO A 99 18.29 25.01 -23.50
N GLN A 100 18.19 23.88 -24.20
CA GLN A 100 18.97 23.63 -25.41
C GLN A 100 18.56 24.49 -26.62
N ASN A 101 17.28 24.87 -26.75
CA ASN A 101 16.77 25.62 -27.90
C ASN A 101 16.58 27.12 -27.63
N ASP A 102 16.86 27.55 -26.40
CA ASP A 102 16.77 28.95 -26.01
C ASP A 102 17.87 29.78 -26.69
N VAL A 103 17.44 30.68 -27.56
CA VAL A 103 18.29 31.67 -28.25
C VAL A 103 18.04 33.08 -27.74
N SER A 104 17.41 33.20 -26.57
CA SER A 104 17.06 34.47 -25.98
C SER A 104 18.29 35.21 -25.45
N SER A 105 18.18 36.54 -25.45
CA SER A 105 19.21 37.44 -24.96
C SER A 105 18.58 38.77 -24.55
N ILE A 106 19.38 39.68 -24.00
CA ILE A 106 18.93 41.02 -23.60
C ILE A 106 18.31 41.79 -24.79
N SER A 107 18.87 41.64 -26.00
CA SER A 107 18.37 42.29 -27.22
C SER A 107 17.26 41.50 -27.92
N ASN A 108 17.17 40.19 -27.66
CA ASN A 108 16.17 39.28 -28.24
C ASN A 108 15.53 38.44 -27.13
N PRO A 109 14.66 39.02 -26.28
CA PRO A 109 14.06 38.30 -25.16
C PRO A 109 13.00 37.30 -25.65
N ILE A 110 12.60 36.38 -24.77
CA ILE A 110 11.39 35.57 -25.00
C ILE A 110 10.17 36.47 -24.88
N GLU A 111 9.44 36.66 -25.98
CA GLU A 111 8.22 37.47 -26.02
C GLU A 111 6.97 36.60 -25.82
N LEU A 112 6.02 37.09 -25.02
CA LEU A 112 4.72 36.46 -24.91
C LEU A 112 3.92 36.68 -26.21
N PRO A 113 3.17 35.66 -26.68
CA PRO A 113 2.54 35.68 -28.00
C PRO A 113 1.37 36.68 -28.12
N ASP A 114 0.78 37.13 -27.01
CA ASP A 114 -0.29 38.14 -26.97
C ASP A 114 -0.01 39.14 -25.83
N LYS A 115 -0.35 40.41 -26.04
CA LYS A 115 -0.25 41.49 -25.04
C LYS A 115 -1.14 41.27 -23.82
N LYS A 116 -2.19 40.46 -23.94
CA LYS A 116 -3.05 40.07 -22.80
C LYS A 116 -2.45 38.99 -21.92
N ASN A 117 -1.48 38.22 -22.46
CA ASN A 117 -0.81 37.20 -21.69
C ASN A 117 0.14 37.84 -20.69
N THR A 118 0.31 37.17 -19.56
CA THR A 118 1.22 37.59 -18.50
C THR A 118 2.17 36.45 -18.15
N TYR A 119 3.24 36.73 -17.41
CA TYR A 119 4.15 35.68 -16.93
C TYR A 119 3.44 34.55 -16.18
N ALA A 120 2.31 34.86 -15.52
CA ALA A 120 1.46 33.88 -14.86
C ALA A 120 0.86 32.80 -15.79
N SER A 121 0.85 33.04 -17.10
CA SER A 121 0.34 32.10 -18.10
C SER A 121 1.41 31.18 -18.69
N VAL A 122 2.67 31.33 -18.26
CA VAL A 122 3.77 30.43 -18.65
C VAL A 122 3.75 29.21 -17.74
N GLN A 123 3.73 28.03 -18.34
CA GLN A 123 3.86 26.77 -17.61
C GLN A 123 5.34 26.38 -17.48
N THR A 124 5.73 25.95 -16.29
CA THR A 124 7.11 25.57 -15.92
C THR A 124 7.07 24.59 -14.73
N ILE A 125 8.12 23.79 -14.54
CA ILE A 125 8.21 22.80 -13.46
C ILE A 125 8.21 23.43 -12.07
N VAL A 126 8.80 24.61 -11.89
CA VAL A 126 8.77 25.34 -10.62
C VAL A 126 7.49 26.17 -10.62
N PRO A 127 6.46 25.81 -9.84
CA PRO A 127 5.19 26.51 -9.89
C PRO A 127 5.39 27.99 -9.57
N LEU A 128 4.71 28.86 -10.30
CA LEU A 128 4.81 30.30 -10.12
C LEU A 128 4.12 30.73 -8.81
N PRO A 129 4.42 31.91 -8.25
CA PRO A 129 3.77 32.40 -7.03
C PRO A 129 2.24 32.44 -7.12
N ILE A 130 1.70 32.69 -8.32
CA ILE A 130 0.25 32.69 -8.56
C ILE A 130 -0.39 31.30 -8.40
N SER A 131 0.40 30.24 -8.58
CA SER A 131 -0.01 28.85 -8.39
C SER A 131 0.17 28.36 -6.94
N GLY A 132 0.56 29.26 -6.02
CA GLY A 132 0.69 28.94 -4.59
C GLY A 132 2.12 28.65 -4.11
N ASN A 133 3.14 28.79 -4.96
CA ASN A 133 4.53 28.62 -4.53
C ASN A 133 5.08 29.88 -3.85
N ASN A 134 5.09 29.87 -2.52
CA ASN A 134 5.65 30.96 -1.70
C ASN A 134 7.19 30.96 -1.62
N GLN A 135 7.86 29.95 -2.20
CA GLN A 135 9.32 29.80 -2.18
C GLN A 135 9.94 30.02 -3.57
N PHE A 136 9.16 30.51 -4.53
CA PHE A 136 9.66 30.83 -5.86
C PHE A 136 10.95 31.67 -5.79
N PRO A 137 12.00 31.36 -6.58
CA PRO A 137 12.05 30.44 -7.73
C PRO A 137 12.58 29.04 -7.37
N VAL A 138 12.21 28.52 -6.20
CA VAL A 138 12.62 27.23 -5.66
C VAL A 138 11.39 26.35 -5.39
N ILE A 139 11.55 25.04 -5.49
CA ILE A 139 10.56 24.04 -5.05
C ILE A 139 11.25 22.74 -4.62
N ASN A 140 10.74 22.08 -3.58
CA ASN A 140 11.18 20.72 -3.27
C ASN A 140 10.49 19.74 -4.21
N MET A 141 11.21 18.73 -4.69
CA MET A 141 10.61 17.72 -5.57
C MET A 141 9.47 16.95 -4.88
N THR A 142 9.52 16.80 -3.55
CA THR A 142 8.45 16.18 -2.77
C THR A 142 7.13 16.94 -2.90
N ASP A 143 7.18 18.28 -2.92
CA ASP A 143 5.98 19.13 -2.96
C ASP A 143 5.26 19.03 -4.32
N LEU A 144 5.99 18.69 -5.39
CA LEU A 144 5.44 18.56 -6.74
C LEU A 144 4.54 17.33 -6.89
N LEU A 145 4.74 16.29 -6.09
CA LEU A 145 4.07 15.01 -6.32
C LEU A 145 2.56 15.12 -6.09
N ALA A 146 2.17 15.67 -4.96
CA ALA A 146 0.79 15.73 -4.49
C ALA A 146 0.17 17.12 -4.66
N ALA A 147 -1.05 17.28 -4.14
CA ALA A 147 -1.72 18.56 -4.10
C ALA A 147 -0.86 19.62 -3.40
N PRO A 148 -0.81 20.86 -3.92
CA PRO A 148 -1.70 21.40 -4.96
C PRO A 148 -1.24 21.17 -6.40
N TYR A 149 -0.02 20.65 -6.65
CA TYR A 149 0.56 20.62 -8.00
C TYR A 149 0.22 19.34 -8.77
N ASN A 150 0.18 18.18 -8.09
CA ASN A 150 -0.22 16.88 -8.68
C ASN A 150 0.59 16.50 -9.94
N TYR A 151 1.90 16.73 -9.93
CA TYR A 151 2.75 16.44 -11.09
C TYR A 151 3.17 14.97 -11.16
N PHE A 152 2.88 14.16 -10.16
CA PHE A 152 3.17 12.73 -10.20
C PHE A 152 2.14 11.98 -11.06
N ALA A 153 2.64 11.13 -11.96
CA ALA A 153 1.81 10.21 -12.72
C ALA A 153 2.53 8.87 -12.90
N ASP A 154 1.72 7.81 -12.99
CA ASP A 154 2.17 6.44 -13.16
C ASP A 154 1.09 5.64 -13.90
N ASP A 155 1.44 4.98 -15.00
CA ASP A 155 0.43 4.43 -15.94
C ASP A 155 -0.17 3.10 -15.47
N ASP A 156 0.58 2.32 -14.69
CA ASP A 156 0.16 1.03 -14.12
C ASP A 156 -0.33 1.16 -12.67
N GLY A 157 -0.22 2.36 -12.10
CA GLY A 157 -0.90 2.75 -10.86
C GLY A 157 -0.31 2.13 -9.60
N ASP A 158 0.91 1.59 -9.66
CA ASP A 158 1.60 1.06 -8.48
C ASP A 158 2.20 2.17 -7.60
N GLY A 159 2.23 3.40 -8.12
CA GLY A 159 2.54 4.63 -7.40
C GLY A 159 1.46 5.16 -6.43
N PHE A 160 0.33 4.45 -6.27
CA PHE A 160 -0.80 4.87 -5.43
C PHE A 160 -1.20 3.79 -4.42
N ASP A 161 -1.74 4.20 -3.27
CA ASP A 161 -2.32 3.29 -2.27
C ASP A 161 -3.79 2.98 -2.59
N THR A 162 -4.44 2.19 -1.74
CA THR A 162 -5.86 1.79 -1.93
C THR A 162 -6.86 2.95 -1.85
N ASN A 163 -6.42 4.14 -1.43
CA ASN A 163 -7.22 5.36 -1.31
C ASN A 163 -6.80 6.43 -2.33
N ASP A 164 -6.08 6.06 -3.39
CA ASP A 164 -5.53 6.96 -4.42
C ASP A 164 -4.53 7.98 -3.87
N LEU A 165 -3.90 7.72 -2.72
CA LEU A 165 -2.83 8.56 -2.18
C LEU A 165 -1.48 8.12 -2.77
N ILE A 166 -0.68 9.10 -3.20
CA ILE A 166 0.65 8.86 -3.76
C ILE A 166 1.55 8.17 -2.72
N THR A 167 2.13 7.03 -3.11
CA THR A 167 3.11 6.27 -2.32
C THR A 167 4.55 6.54 -2.74
N ALA A 168 4.73 7.11 -3.94
CA ALA A 168 6.03 7.46 -4.47
C ALA A 168 6.72 8.55 -3.62
N THR A 169 8.05 8.51 -3.62
CA THR A 169 8.87 9.50 -2.91
C THR A 169 9.83 10.17 -3.88
N ALA A 170 9.99 11.48 -3.71
CA ALA A 170 10.99 12.27 -4.42
C ALA A 170 11.74 13.13 -3.41
N THR A 171 13.03 13.34 -3.66
CA THR A 171 13.90 14.15 -2.80
C THR A 171 14.76 15.07 -3.65
N GLY A 172 15.21 16.18 -3.06
CA GLY A 172 15.98 17.20 -3.75
C GLY A 172 15.18 18.48 -4.00
N GLU A 173 15.89 19.47 -4.54
CA GLU A 173 15.40 20.83 -4.75
C GLU A 173 15.62 21.21 -6.21
N ILE A 174 14.61 21.81 -6.83
CA ILE A 174 14.72 22.43 -8.14
C ILE A 174 14.74 23.94 -7.93
N LYS A 175 15.81 24.58 -8.38
CA LYS A 175 15.99 26.03 -8.35
C LYS A 175 16.21 26.53 -9.76
N ILE A 176 15.39 27.50 -10.16
CA ILE A 176 15.54 28.18 -11.45
C ILE A 176 15.91 29.65 -11.23
N LYS A 177 16.44 30.27 -12.27
CA LYS A 177 16.75 31.71 -12.29
C LYS A 177 16.04 32.31 -13.49
N TRP A 178 15.13 33.24 -13.24
CA TRP A 178 14.54 34.04 -14.30
C TRP A 178 15.32 35.33 -14.48
N GLU A 179 15.56 35.72 -15.73
CA GLU A 179 16.20 37.00 -16.07
C GLU A 179 15.21 37.92 -16.79
N ALA A 180 15.05 39.13 -16.26
CA ALA A 180 14.24 40.16 -16.92
C ALA A 180 15.05 40.81 -18.04
N ARG A 181 14.38 41.17 -19.15
CA ARG A 181 14.98 41.97 -20.23
C ARG A 181 15.66 43.24 -19.72
N ASN A 182 15.07 43.89 -18.71
CA ASN A 182 15.59 45.11 -18.11
C ASN A 182 15.95 44.86 -16.63
N PRO A 183 17.23 44.88 -16.24
CA PRO A 183 17.66 44.65 -14.86
C PRO A 183 17.23 45.75 -13.88
N ALA A 184 16.67 46.88 -14.38
CA ALA A 184 16.07 47.91 -13.54
C ALA A 184 14.60 47.61 -13.17
N VAL A 185 13.99 46.57 -13.74
CA VAL A 185 12.69 46.04 -13.28
C VAL A 185 12.94 45.27 -11.99
N ALA A 186 12.07 45.46 -11.00
CA ALA A 186 12.15 44.73 -9.73
C ALA A 186 12.32 43.23 -9.98
N ASP A 187 13.16 42.59 -9.16
CA ASP A 187 13.56 41.20 -9.33
C ASP A 187 12.32 40.31 -9.58
N ILE A 188 12.24 39.74 -10.77
CA ILE A 188 11.13 38.85 -11.16
C ILE A 188 11.12 37.55 -10.36
N ASN A 189 12.23 37.25 -9.67
CA ASN A 189 12.35 36.17 -8.71
C ASN A 189 11.94 36.59 -7.29
N ALA A 190 11.78 37.89 -7.02
CA ALA A 190 11.40 38.40 -5.72
C ALA A 190 9.88 38.65 -5.67
N LYS A 191 9.17 37.74 -5.01
CA LYS A 191 7.90 38.08 -4.37
C LYS A 191 7.86 37.48 -2.99
#